data_AF-A0A2N7VBY1-F1
#
_entry.id   AF-A0A2N7VBY1-F1
#
_cell.length_a   1.000
_cell.length_b   1.000
_cell.length_c   1.000
_cell.angle_alpha   90.00
_cell.angle_beta   90.00
_cell.angle_gamma   90.00
#
_symmetry.space_group_name_H-M   'P 1'
#
loop_
_entity.id
_entity.type
_entity.pdbx_description
1 polymer ?
#
loop_
_entity_poly.entity_id
_entity_poly.type
_entity_poly.pdbx_seq_one_letter_code
_entity_poly.pdbx_strand_id
1 'polypeptide(L)'
;GYVAPWWEFSTVTNELLLERGIKYDHSLMHNDFTPYYVRVGDSWTKIDYSKKPADWMVPLKRGHETDLIEIPASWYLDDLPPMMFIKKSPNSHGFVNPRDIEDMWKAQFDWVYREMDYAVFPITIHPDVAGRPQVLM
;
A
#
# COMPACT_ATOMS: atom_id res chain seq x y z
N GLY A 1 -9.18 3.75 12.32
CA GLY A 1 -8.71 3.11 11.09
C GLY A 1 -8.14 1.76 11.42
N TYR A 2 -7.78 1.02 10.39
CA TYR A 2 -7.09 -0.26 10.46
C TYR A 2 -5.91 -0.24 9.48
N VAL A 3 -4.90 -1.07 9.76
CA VAL A 3 -3.79 -1.38 8.86
C VAL A 3 -3.59 -2.89 8.96
N ALA A 4 -3.67 -3.58 7.83
CA ALA A 4 -3.39 -5.00 7.74
C ALA A 4 -1.90 -5.22 7.99
N PRO A 5 -1.52 -6.13 8.91
CA PRO A 5 -0.12 -6.47 9.12
C PRO A 5 0.55 -6.87 7.81
N TRP A 6 1.68 -6.24 7.51
CA TRP A 6 2.43 -6.46 6.27
C TRP A 6 1.65 -6.15 4.97
N TRP A 7 0.59 -5.34 5.06
CA TRP A 7 -0.29 -4.96 3.96
C TRP A 7 -0.92 -6.14 3.21
N GLU A 8 -1.12 -7.25 3.90
CA GLU A 8 -1.80 -8.43 3.37
C GLU A 8 -3.29 -8.36 3.68
N PHE A 9 -4.07 -7.91 2.69
CA PHE A 9 -5.51 -7.78 2.77
C PHE A 9 -6.21 -9.06 2.28
N SER A 10 -7.08 -9.63 3.12
CA SER A 10 -7.83 -10.84 2.76
C SER A 10 -9.20 -10.49 2.14
N THR A 11 -9.83 -11.46 1.48
CA THR A 11 -11.17 -11.28 0.89
C THR A 11 -12.27 -11.03 1.93
N VAL A 12 -12.03 -11.36 3.21
CA VAL A 12 -13.00 -11.15 4.30
C VAL A 12 -12.67 -9.93 5.16
N THR A 13 -11.51 -9.31 4.95
CA THR A 13 -11.05 -8.21 5.81
C THR A 13 -12.02 -7.03 5.75
N ASN A 14 -12.49 -6.64 4.57
CA ASN A 14 -13.43 -5.52 4.42
C ASN A 14 -14.72 -5.74 5.25
N GLU A 15 -15.38 -6.89 5.08
CA GLU A 15 -16.61 -7.22 5.81
C GLU A 15 -16.40 -7.14 7.33
N LEU A 16 -15.30 -7.73 7.82
CA LEU A 16 -14.98 -7.72 9.25
C LEU A 16 -14.71 -6.31 9.80
N LEU A 17 -14.14 -5.42 8.98
CA LEU A 17 -13.87 -4.02 9.35
C LEU A 17 -15.18 -3.23 9.42
N LEU A 18 -16.04 -3.36 8.41
CA LEU A 18 -17.36 -2.71 8.39
C LEU A 18 -18.25 -3.18 9.53
N GLU A 19 -18.33 -4.49 9.79
CA GLU A 19 -19.07 -5.07 10.92
C GLU A 19 -18.62 -4.52 12.29
N ARG A 20 -17.33 -4.19 12.41
CA ARG A 20 -16.73 -3.61 13.63
C ARG A 20 -16.83 -2.09 13.69
N GLY A 21 -17.46 -1.45 12.71
CA GLY A 21 -17.61 0.00 12.63
C GLY A 21 -16.30 0.73 12.34
N ILE A 22 -15.31 0.05 11.73
CA ILE A 22 -14.08 0.69 11.27
C ILE A 22 -14.38 1.52 10.03
N LYS A 23 -14.03 2.81 10.09
CA LYS A 23 -14.35 3.79 9.03
C LYS A 23 -13.39 3.77 7.84
N TYR A 24 -12.13 3.40 8.07
CA TYR A 24 -11.11 3.44 7.03
C TYR A 24 -10.03 2.38 7.24
N ASP A 25 -9.43 1.97 6.13
CA ASP A 25 -8.24 1.14 6.02
C ASP A 25 -7.07 1.93 5.43
N HIS A 26 -5.84 1.48 5.72
CA HIS A 26 -4.59 1.97 5.15
C HIS A 26 -3.67 0.79 4.84
N SER A 27 -4.10 -0.03 3.89
CA SER A 27 -3.40 -1.25 3.48
C SER A 27 -3.40 -1.51 1.97
N LEU A 28 -4.33 -0.90 1.24
CA LEU A 28 -4.56 -1.14 -0.18
C LEU A 28 -3.91 -0.04 -1.03
N MET A 29 -3.64 -0.40 -2.30
CA MET A 29 -2.82 0.43 -3.20
C MET A 29 -3.49 0.70 -4.55
N HIS A 30 -4.83 0.81 -4.61
CA HIS A 30 -5.52 1.08 -5.90
C HIS A 30 -5.35 2.53 -6.39
N ASN A 31 -4.87 3.43 -5.54
CA ASN A 31 -4.62 4.84 -5.82
C ASN A 31 -3.42 5.30 -4.98
N ASP A 32 -2.88 6.49 -5.27
CA ASP A 32 -1.65 6.97 -4.63
C ASP A 32 -1.95 8.02 -3.57
N PHE A 33 -2.47 9.19 -3.99
CA PHE A 33 -2.61 10.37 -3.12
C PHE A 33 -4.06 10.85 -2.95
N THR A 34 -5.04 10.06 -3.38
CA THR A 34 -6.47 10.37 -3.23
C THR A 34 -7.19 9.20 -2.57
N PRO A 35 -7.86 9.41 -1.41
CA PRO A 35 -8.69 8.39 -0.79
C PRO A 35 -9.82 7.92 -1.71
N TYR A 36 -10.28 6.69 -1.53
CA TYR A 36 -11.35 6.11 -2.35
C TYR A 36 -12.17 5.08 -1.56
N TYR A 37 -13.32 4.68 -2.09
CA TYR A 37 -14.14 3.61 -1.52
C TYR A 37 -13.67 2.25 -2.00
N VAL A 38 -13.40 1.34 -1.07
CA VAL A 38 -12.86 0.01 -1.38
C VAL A 38 -13.91 -0.82 -2.12
N ARG A 39 -13.50 -1.44 -3.24
CA ARG A 39 -14.31 -2.47 -3.91
C ARG A 39 -14.09 -3.85 -3.32
N VAL A 40 -15.16 -4.64 -3.26
CA VAL A 40 -15.12 -6.08 -2.94
C VAL A 40 -15.64 -6.90 -4.10
N GLY A 41 -15.14 -8.13 -4.22
CA GLY A 41 -15.52 -9.05 -5.30
C GLY A 41 -14.77 -8.82 -6.62
N ASP A 42 -13.69 -8.03 -6.62
CA ASP A 42 -12.77 -8.00 -7.75
C ASP A 42 -12.23 -9.42 -8.00
N SER A 43 -12.23 -9.88 -9.26
CA SER A 43 -11.82 -11.24 -9.61
C SER A 43 -11.00 -11.29 -10.91
N TRP A 44 -10.05 -12.22 -10.97
CA TRP A 44 -9.17 -12.41 -12.13
C TRP A 44 -8.89 -13.89 -12.38
N THR A 45 -8.60 -14.22 -13.62
CA THR A 45 -8.18 -15.57 -14.02
C THR A 45 -6.67 -15.64 -14.01
N LYS A 46 -6.12 -16.56 -13.20
CA LYS A 46 -4.67 -16.81 -13.18
C LYS A 46 -4.24 -17.53 -14.47
N ILE A 47 -3.02 -17.25 -14.91
CA ILE A 47 -2.40 -17.97 -16.02
C ILE A 47 -2.30 -19.45 -15.65
N ASP A 48 -2.76 -20.30 -16.56
CA ASP A 48 -2.68 -21.75 -16.46
C ASP A 48 -2.07 -22.29 -17.75
N TYR A 49 -0.80 -22.68 -17.68
CA TYR A 49 -0.04 -23.18 -18.84
C TYR A 49 -0.49 -24.57 -19.31
N SER A 50 -1.34 -25.26 -18.55
CA SER A 50 -1.95 -26.52 -19.02
C SER A 50 -3.14 -26.30 -19.96
N LYS A 51 -3.63 -25.06 -20.06
CA LYS A 51 -4.82 -24.65 -20.82
C LYS A 51 -4.45 -23.81 -22.04
N LYS A 52 -5.44 -23.51 -22.89
CA LYS A 52 -5.22 -22.63 -24.04
C LYS A 52 -5.11 -21.19 -23.55
N PRO A 53 -4.31 -20.32 -24.20
CA PRO A 53 -4.21 -18.90 -23.82
C PRO A 53 -5.57 -18.19 -23.70
N ALA A 54 -6.52 -18.52 -24.58
CA ALA A 54 -7.87 -17.95 -24.54
C ALA A 54 -8.63 -18.21 -23.22
N ASP A 55 -8.23 -19.24 -22.45
CA ASP A 55 -8.88 -19.59 -21.18
C ASP A 55 -8.49 -18.64 -20.05
N TRP A 56 -7.36 -17.93 -20.14
CA TRP A 56 -6.88 -17.00 -19.11
C TRP A 56 -6.57 -15.59 -19.62
N MET A 57 -6.52 -15.35 -20.94
CA MET A 57 -6.45 -14.02 -21.54
C MET A 57 -7.81 -13.30 -21.47
N VAL A 58 -8.33 -13.14 -20.26
CA VAL A 58 -9.58 -12.43 -19.96
C VAL A 58 -9.29 -11.29 -18.98
N PRO A 59 -10.00 -10.17 -19.09
CA PRO A 59 -9.76 -9.02 -18.21
C PRO A 59 -10.17 -9.32 -16.77
N LEU A 60 -9.58 -8.59 -15.82
CA LEU A 60 -10.09 -8.49 -14.45
C LEU A 60 -11.54 -8.00 -14.47
N LYS A 61 -12.39 -8.62 -13.65
CA LYS A 61 -13.77 -8.19 -13.44
C LYS A 61 -13.84 -7.44 -12.12
N ARG A 62 -14.19 -6.15 -12.21
CA ARG A 62 -14.43 -5.31 -11.03
C ARG A 62 -15.69 -5.77 -10.30
N GLY A 63 -15.63 -5.80 -8.98
CA GLY A 63 -16.78 -6.01 -8.11
C GLY A 63 -17.52 -4.69 -7.84
N HIS A 64 -17.98 -4.49 -6.61
CA HIS A 64 -18.77 -3.32 -6.22
C HIS A 64 -18.11 -2.55 -5.07
N GLU A 65 -18.34 -1.24 -5.02
CA GLU A 65 -17.84 -0.36 -3.96
C GLU A 65 -18.59 -0.60 -2.63
N THR A 66 -17.88 -0.33 -1.54
CA THR A 66 -18.37 -0.41 -0.16
C THR A 66 -18.19 0.93 0.55
N ASP A 67 -18.73 1.08 1.76
CA ASP A 67 -18.54 2.29 2.56
C ASP A 67 -17.17 2.39 3.24
N LEU A 68 -16.29 1.40 3.08
CA LEU A 68 -14.95 1.43 3.64
C LEU A 68 -14.07 2.38 2.84
N ILE A 69 -13.54 3.40 3.50
CA ILE A 69 -12.61 4.37 2.89
C ILE A 69 -11.20 3.79 2.94
N GLU A 70 -10.49 3.79 1.83
CA GLU A 70 -9.05 3.59 1.81
C GLU A 70 -8.33 4.93 1.86
N ILE A 71 -7.39 5.07 2.79
CA ILE A 71 -6.31 6.04 2.70
C ILE A 71 -5.09 5.25 2.21
N PRO A 72 -4.61 5.41 0.96
CA PRO A 72 -3.78 4.37 0.35
C PRO A 72 -2.45 4.15 1.06
N ALA A 73 -2.07 2.88 1.22
CA ALA A 73 -0.70 2.49 1.54
C ALA A 73 0.20 2.66 0.31
N SER A 74 1.50 2.88 0.52
CA SER A 74 2.48 2.96 -0.57
C SER A 74 3.84 2.49 -0.12
N TRP A 75 4.40 1.48 -0.80
CA TRP A 75 5.78 1.02 -0.57
C TRP A 75 6.83 2.13 -0.82
N TYR A 76 6.47 3.18 -1.57
CA TYR A 76 7.33 4.33 -1.81
C TYR A 76 7.28 5.36 -0.69
N LEU A 77 6.40 5.20 0.30
CA LEU A 77 6.26 6.02 1.50
C LEU A 77 6.25 5.14 2.76
N ASP A 78 7.10 4.12 2.79
CA ASP A 78 7.30 3.22 3.94
C ASP A 78 8.79 3.14 4.29
N ASP A 79 9.12 3.38 5.56
CA ASP A 79 10.49 3.37 6.05
C ASP A 79 11.08 1.95 6.18
N LEU A 80 10.23 0.93 6.41
CA LEU A 80 10.69 -0.37 6.88
C LEU A 80 11.44 -1.16 5.79
N PRO A 81 10.88 -1.43 4.60
CA PRO A 81 11.54 -2.24 3.60
C PRO A 81 12.94 -1.75 3.20
N PRO A 82 13.18 -0.45 2.91
CA PRO A 82 14.50 0.01 2.48
C PRO A 82 15.54 0.04 3.62
N MET A 83 15.12 0.29 4.86
CA MET A 83 16.02 0.67 5.96
C MET A 83 16.05 -0.32 7.14
N MET A 84 15.24 -1.39 7.13
CA MET A 84 15.33 -2.49 8.12
C MET A 84 16.01 -3.74 7.52
N PHE A 85 17.11 -4.17 8.14
CA PHE A 85 17.75 -5.44 7.78
C PHE A 85 17.08 -6.63 8.50
N ILE A 86 16.55 -7.58 7.72
CA ILE A 86 15.84 -8.78 8.18
C ILE A 86 16.54 -10.03 7.65
N LYS A 87 17.41 -10.63 8.47
CA LYS A 87 18.24 -11.81 8.11
C LYS A 87 17.48 -12.99 7.49
N LYS A 88 16.21 -13.19 7.88
CA LYS A 88 15.38 -14.32 7.42
C LYS A 88 14.60 -14.02 6.14
N SER A 89 14.65 -12.79 5.62
CA SER A 89 13.99 -12.41 4.38
C SER A 89 15.00 -12.37 3.23
N PRO A 90 14.82 -13.18 2.16
CA PRO A 90 15.72 -13.15 1.01
C PRO A 90 15.66 -11.82 0.24
N ASN A 91 14.56 -11.07 0.36
CA ASN A 91 14.38 -9.74 -0.24
C ASN A 91 14.71 -8.60 0.75
N SER A 92 15.43 -8.90 1.83
CA SER A 92 15.81 -7.86 2.80
C SER A 92 16.73 -6.82 2.16
N HIS A 93 16.39 -5.54 2.36
CA HIS A 93 17.35 -4.45 2.26
C HIS A 93 17.88 -4.13 3.68
N GLY A 94 17.87 -2.86 4.08
CA GLY A 94 18.35 -2.42 5.39
C GLY A 94 19.55 -1.48 5.36
N PHE A 95 20.07 -1.18 4.17
CA PHE A 95 21.28 -0.38 3.98
C PHE A 95 21.10 0.75 2.96
N VAL A 96 19.86 1.03 2.53
CA VAL A 96 19.59 2.18 1.67
C VAL A 96 19.84 3.46 2.49
N ASN A 97 20.52 4.43 1.88
CA ASN A 97 20.86 5.68 2.53
C ASN A 97 19.60 6.48 2.88
N PRO A 98 19.37 6.88 4.14
CA PRO A 98 18.19 7.65 4.52
C PRO A 98 18.00 8.95 3.74
N ARG A 99 19.08 9.60 3.30
CA ARG A 99 19.00 10.83 2.49
C ARG A 99 18.37 10.59 1.13
N ASP A 100 18.68 9.46 0.49
CA ASP A 100 18.12 9.13 -0.82
C ASP A 100 16.60 8.85 -0.70
N ILE A 101 16.19 8.24 0.42
CA ILE A 101 14.77 8.00 0.75
C ILE A 101 14.05 9.32 1.04
N GLU A 102 14.63 10.20 1.87
CA GLU A 102 14.09 11.51 2.18
C GLU A 102 13.90 12.35 0.91
N ASP A 103 14.92 12.41 0.05
CA ASP A 103 14.87 13.15 -1.21
C ASP A 103 13.79 12.59 -2.15
N MET A 104 13.62 11.26 -2.20
CA MET A 104 12.54 10.63 -2.95
C MET A 104 11.16 10.99 -2.38
N TRP A 105 10.99 11.03 -1.05
CA TRP A 105 9.73 11.40 -0.41
C TRP A 105 9.39 12.88 -0.64
N LYS A 106 10.38 13.76 -0.55
CA LYS A 106 10.24 15.18 -0.87
C LYS A 106 9.88 15.40 -2.33
N ALA A 107 10.53 14.68 -3.25
CA ALA A 107 10.20 14.76 -4.68
C ALA A 107 8.75 14.31 -4.96
N GLN A 108 8.27 13.25 -4.28
CA GLN A 108 6.85 12.85 -4.36
C GLN A 108 5.93 13.97 -3.84
N PHE A 109 6.24 14.54 -2.68
CA PHE A 109 5.45 15.64 -2.11
C PHE A 109 5.41 16.88 -3.02
N ASP A 110 6.57 17.32 -3.53
CA ASP A 110 6.68 18.48 -4.42
C ASP A 110 5.85 18.31 -5.69
N TRP A 111 5.85 17.09 -6.26
CA TRP A 111 5.01 16.77 -7.41
C TRP A 111 3.52 16.83 -7.06
N VAL A 112 3.11 16.19 -5.96
CA VAL A 112 1.71 16.19 -5.49
C VAL A 112 1.24 17.61 -5.24
N TYR A 113 2.04 18.42 -4.54
CA TYR A 113 1.72 19.80 -4.21
C TYR A 113 1.58 20.69 -5.46
N ARG A 114 2.36 20.42 -6.51
CA ARG A 114 2.30 21.17 -7.78
C ARG A 114 1.08 20.79 -8.63
N GLU A 115 0.73 19.50 -8.67
CA GLU A 115 -0.25 18.96 -9.62
C GLU A 115 -1.66 18.77 -9.03
N MET A 116 -1.81 18.77 -7.70
CA MET A 116 -3.07 18.42 -7.03
C MET A 116 -3.51 19.52 -6.06
N ASP A 117 -4.68 20.10 -6.32
CA ASP A 117 -5.33 21.06 -5.39
C ASP A 117 -5.85 20.36 -4.10
N TYR A 118 -6.14 19.07 -4.19
CA TYR A 118 -6.54 18.21 -3.07
C TYR A 118 -5.77 16.89 -3.14
N ALA A 119 -5.10 16.54 -2.03
CA ALA A 119 -4.38 15.28 -1.88
C ALA A 119 -4.26 14.89 -0.40
N VAL A 120 -4.04 13.60 -0.16
CA VAL A 120 -3.57 13.05 1.12
C VAL A 120 -2.21 12.42 0.87
N PHE A 121 -1.21 12.75 1.70
CA PHE A 121 0.16 12.24 1.59
C PHE A 121 0.52 11.41 2.84
N PRO A 122 0.07 10.14 2.92
CA PRO A 122 0.27 9.33 4.12
C PRO A 122 1.65 8.67 4.10
N ILE A 123 2.47 8.96 5.12
CA ILE A 123 3.78 8.32 5.31
C ILE A 123 3.63 7.23 6.38
N THR A 124 4.00 6.00 6.04
CA THR A 124 4.10 4.89 6.98
C THR A 124 5.49 4.84 7.59
N ILE A 125 5.55 4.87 8.92
CA ILE A 125 6.80 4.78 9.66
C ILE A 125 6.70 3.79 10.81
N HIS A 126 7.84 3.24 11.19
CA HIS A 126 7.95 2.27 12.27
C HIS A 126 8.97 2.77 13.29
N PRO A 127 8.67 2.76 14.61
CA PRO A 127 9.65 3.13 15.64
C PRO A 127 10.95 2.33 15.54
N ASP A 128 10.89 1.11 15.00
CA ASP A 128 12.02 0.23 14.73
C ASP A 128 13.07 0.85 13.79
N VAL A 129 12.62 1.71 12.85
CA VAL A 129 13.41 2.38 11.82
C VAL A 129 13.43 3.89 12.01
N ALA A 130 12.29 4.57 11.94
CA ALA A 130 12.19 6.03 12.14
C ALA A 130 12.62 6.48 13.54
N GLY A 131 12.72 5.58 14.54
CA GLY A 131 13.31 5.89 15.83
C GLY A 131 14.85 5.95 15.86
N ARG A 132 15.53 5.65 14.74
CA ARG A 132 16.99 5.61 14.66
C ARG A 132 17.58 6.98 14.33
N PRO A 133 18.71 7.39 14.95
CA PRO A 133 19.25 8.75 14.80
C PRO A 133 19.43 9.23 13.36
N GLN A 134 19.89 8.37 12.45
CA GLN A 134 20.11 8.72 11.05
C GLN A 134 18.84 8.96 10.22
N VAL A 135 17.66 8.58 10.73
CA VAL A 135 16.35 8.78 10.08
C VAL A 135 15.60 9.97 10.72
N LEU A 136 16.05 10.46 11.88
CA LEU A 136 15.47 11.60 12.60
C LEU A 136 16.03 12.97 12.19
N MET A 137 17.11 12.99 11.40
CA MET A 137 17.91 14.19 11.09
C MET A 137 17.52 14.86 9.79
#